data_AF-A0A7R9QF56-F1
#
_entry.id   AF-A0A7R9QF56-F1
#
_cell.length_a   1.000
_cell.length_b   1.000
_cell.length_c   1.000
_cell.angle_alpha   90.00
_cell.angle_beta   90.00
_cell.angle_gamma   90.00
#
_symmetry.space_group_name_H-M   'P 1'
#
loop_
_entity.id
_entity.type
_entity.pdbx_description
1 polymer ?
#
loop_
_entity_poly.entity_id
_entity_poly.type
_entity_poly.pdbx_seq_one_letter_code
_entity_poly.pdbx_strand_id
1 'polypeptide(L)'
;LKVCGNASAWYFNRDSVALPGFHVFFKERADDQMNITRKFMEYQNKRGGRVILKDIPAPPKQEGWTPLEGMEATIQVETSQTKAISDLIALADRVNDHDFSRFLSNFLNEQVIDLKELADHVTQLKRVGPGIGEYLYDRNSLNESYFDKIDRNSY
;
A
#
# COMPACT_ATOMS: atom_id res chain seq x y z
N LEU A 1 -6.59 7.75 2.49
CA LEU A 1 -6.10 6.39 2.14
C LEU A 1 -4.69 6.44 1.54
N LYS A 2 -4.44 7.10 0.41
CA LYS A 2 -3.08 7.32 -0.18
C LYS A 2 -2.14 8.24 0.61
N VAL A 3 -2.72 9.09 1.45
CA VAL A 3 -1.96 10.14 2.16
C VAL A 3 -1.23 9.59 3.38
N CYS A 4 -1.67 8.46 3.95
CA CYS A 4 -1.00 7.85 5.09
C CYS A 4 0.37 7.28 4.70
N GLY A 5 0.45 6.52 3.59
CA GLY A 5 1.73 5.98 3.09
C GLY A 5 2.70 7.08 2.66
N ASN A 6 2.22 8.12 1.97
CA ASN A 6 3.07 9.27 1.65
C ASN A 6 3.52 10.05 2.89
N ALA A 7 2.63 10.31 3.84
CA ALA A 7 3.01 11.04 5.06
C ALA A 7 4.01 10.27 5.92
N SER A 8 3.81 8.96 6.11
CA SER A 8 4.76 8.13 6.85
C SER A 8 6.09 8.01 6.10
N ALA A 9 6.09 7.81 4.78
CA ALA A 9 7.30 7.75 3.97
C ALA A 9 8.16 9.01 4.14
N TRP A 10 7.56 10.20 4.00
CA TRP A 10 8.30 11.45 4.14
C TRP A 10 8.71 11.76 5.59
N TYR A 11 7.96 11.26 6.57
CA TYR A 11 8.35 11.35 7.98
C TYR A 11 9.62 10.52 8.26
N PHE A 12 9.70 9.28 7.77
CA PHE A 12 10.88 8.42 8.00
C PHE A 12 12.16 8.91 7.32
N ASN A 13 12.03 9.73 6.28
CA ASN A 13 13.16 10.35 5.58
C ASN A 13 13.73 11.60 6.27
N ARG A 14 13.13 12.07 7.37
CA ARG A 14 13.64 13.25 8.09
C ARG A 14 14.98 12.95 8.75
N ASP A 15 15.81 13.98 8.88
CA ASP A 15 17.10 13.90 9.59
C ASP A 15 16.93 13.48 11.06
N SER A 16 15.81 13.85 11.69
CA SER A 16 15.48 13.50 13.08
C SER A 16 14.96 12.08 13.27
N VAL A 17 14.67 11.34 12.19
CA VAL A 17 14.16 9.95 12.22
C VAL A 17 15.14 8.99 11.54
N ALA A 18 15.60 9.34 10.34
CA ALA A 18 16.67 8.69 9.59
C ALA A 18 16.49 7.17 9.39
N LEU A 19 15.31 6.75 8.95
CA LEU A 19 14.97 5.36 8.62
C LEU A 19 14.70 5.22 7.10
N PRO A 20 15.75 5.19 6.26
CA PRO A 20 15.62 5.24 4.80
C PRO A 20 14.97 3.99 4.20
N GLY A 21 15.12 2.80 4.78
CA GLY A 21 14.46 1.58 4.32
C GLY A 21 12.93 1.69 4.45
N PHE A 22 12.45 2.19 5.59
CA PHE A 22 11.02 2.49 5.78
C PHE A 22 10.53 3.59 4.85
N HIS A 23 11.33 4.63 4.60
CA HIS A 23 10.98 5.64 3.59
C HIS A 23 10.72 5.02 2.22
N VAL A 24 11.67 4.23 1.72
CA VAL A 24 11.57 3.57 0.40
C VAL A 24 10.35 2.65 0.36
N PHE A 25 10.19 1.80 1.37
CA PHE A 25 9.06 0.87 1.46
C PHE A 25 7.71 1.57 1.35
N PHE A 26 7.44 2.58 2.19
CA PHE A 26 6.15 3.27 2.17
C PHE A 26 5.95 4.12 0.90
N LYS A 27 7.04 4.68 0.35
CA LYS A 27 6.99 5.44 -0.90
C LYS A 27 6.61 4.53 -2.08
N GLU A 28 7.24 3.37 -2.20
CA GLU A 28 6.93 2.41 -3.27
C GLU A 28 5.46 1.98 -3.23
N ARG A 29 4.94 1.62 -2.05
CA ARG A 29 3.51 1.29 -1.92
C ARG A 29 2.58 2.45 -2.30
N ALA A 30 2.96 3.68 -1.96
CA ALA A 30 2.19 4.86 -2.37
C ALA A 30 2.20 5.05 -3.90
N ASP A 31 3.33 4.80 -4.54
CA ASP A 31 3.48 4.87 -6.00
C ASP A 31 2.69 3.76 -6.72
N ASP A 32 2.73 2.53 -6.21
CA ASP A 32 1.95 1.39 -6.72
C ASP A 32 0.44 1.66 -6.63
N GLN A 33 -0.01 2.24 -5.52
CA GLN A 33 -1.42 2.63 -5.37
C GLN A 33 -1.83 3.73 -6.36
N MET A 34 -0.91 4.62 -6.74
CA MET A 34 -1.17 5.59 -7.80
C MET A 34 -1.30 4.90 -9.16
N ASN A 35 -0.48 3.90 -9.45
CA ASN A 35 -0.59 3.09 -10.67
C ASN A 35 -1.95 2.39 -10.73
N ILE A 36 -2.38 1.73 -9.65
CA ILE A 36 -3.71 1.10 -9.54
C ILE A 36 -4.81 2.13 -9.80
N THR A 37 -4.72 3.31 -9.21
CA THR A 37 -5.74 4.35 -9.41
C THR A 37 -5.82 4.82 -10.86
N ARG A 38 -4.68 4.95 -11.56
CA ARG A 38 -4.68 5.28 -12.99
C ARG A 38 -5.38 4.19 -13.80
N LYS A 39 -5.13 2.90 -13.50
CA LYS A 39 -5.84 1.77 -14.13
C LYS A 39 -7.37 1.88 -13.94
N PHE A 40 -7.85 2.27 -12.76
CA PHE A 40 -9.28 2.50 -12.53
C PHE A 40 -9.84 3.68 -13.35
N MET A 41 -9.11 4.80 -13.43
CA MET A 41 -9.53 5.96 -14.23
C MET A 41 -9.57 5.63 -15.73
N GLU A 42 -8.57 4.91 -16.22
CA GLU A 42 -8.51 4.43 -17.60
C GLU A 42 -9.65 3.46 -17.90
N TYR A 43 -9.92 2.52 -16.98
CA TYR A 43 -11.02 1.57 -17.13
C TYR A 43 -12.38 2.28 -17.18
N GLN A 44 -12.59 3.27 -16.30
CA GLN A 44 -13.81 4.08 -16.29
C GLN A 44 -14.04 4.76 -17.65
N ASN A 45 -13.01 5.41 -18.21
CA ASN A 45 -13.09 6.04 -19.53
C ASN A 45 -13.25 5.01 -20.65
N LYS A 46 -12.59 3.85 -20.57
CA LYS A 46 -12.69 2.75 -21.55
C LYS A 46 -14.12 2.20 -21.67
N ARG A 47 -14.88 2.20 -20.57
CA ARG A 47 -16.29 1.79 -20.52
C ARG A 47 -17.27 2.93 -20.87
N GLY A 48 -16.78 4.11 -21.27
CA GLY A 48 -17.58 5.29 -21.59
C GLY A 48 -18.10 6.05 -20.36
N GLY A 49 -17.65 5.68 -19.17
CA GLY A 49 -17.93 6.39 -17.93
C GLY A 49 -17.17 7.72 -17.84
N ARG A 50 -17.53 8.54 -16.86
CA ARG A 50 -16.84 9.80 -16.56
C ARG A 50 -16.13 9.69 -15.21
N VAL A 51 -14.89 10.15 -15.16
CA VAL A 51 -14.12 10.26 -13.91
C VAL A 51 -14.56 11.54 -13.19
N ILE A 52 -15.03 11.41 -11.96
CA ILE A 52 -15.37 12.53 -11.08
C ILE A 52 -14.40 12.49 -9.89
N LEU A 53 -13.49 13.44 -9.84
CA LEU A 53 -12.51 13.56 -8.76
C LEU A 53 -13.17 14.25 -7.54
N LYS A 54 -12.78 13.80 -6.34
CA LYS A 54 -13.20 14.36 -5.06
C LYS A 54 -11.99 14.75 -4.24
N ASP A 55 -12.20 15.63 -3.28
CA ASP A 55 -11.16 16.05 -2.33
C ASP A 55 -10.62 14.84 -1.56
N ILE A 56 -9.30 14.81 -1.39
CA ILE A 56 -8.62 13.79 -0.59
C ILE A 56 -8.23 14.45 0.74
N PRO A 57 -8.79 14.02 1.87
CA PRO A 57 -8.45 14.61 3.15
C PRO A 57 -7.00 14.29 3.54
N ALA A 58 -6.40 15.19 4.31
CA ALA A 58 -5.10 14.97 4.94
C ALA A 58 -5.14 13.70 5.83
N PRO A 59 -4.00 13.03 6.05
CA PRO A 59 -3.96 11.87 6.91
C PRO A 59 -4.14 12.31 8.36
N PRO A 60 -4.78 11.48 9.21
CA PRO A 60 -5.08 11.85 10.59
C PRO A 60 -3.82 12.00 11.45
N LYS A 61 -2.72 11.33 11.08
CA LYS A 61 -1.41 11.41 11.74
C LYS A 61 -0.37 11.84 10.71
N GLN A 62 0.47 12.81 11.11
CA GLN A 62 1.55 13.35 10.27
C GLN A 62 2.92 13.30 10.96
N GLU A 63 2.93 13.12 12.28
CA GLU A 63 4.10 13.20 13.15
C GLU A 63 4.15 12.02 14.11
N GLY A 64 5.35 11.75 14.65
CA GLY A 64 5.54 10.76 15.71
C GLY A 64 5.22 9.33 15.27
N TRP A 65 5.46 8.99 14.00
CA TRP A 65 5.29 7.62 13.52
C TRP A 65 6.40 6.73 14.07
N THR A 66 6.00 5.59 14.62
CA THR A 66 6.89 4.44 14.76
C THR A 66 6.75 3.53 13.53
N PRO A 67 7.81 2.79 13.15
CA PRO A 67 7.72 1.75 12.12
C PRO A 67 6.54 0.81 12.28
N LEU A 68 6.28 0.35 13.51
CA LEU A 68 5.19 -0.56 13.82
C LEU A 68 3.82 0.08 13.55
N GLU A 69 3.59 1.30 14.03
CA GLU A 69 2.34 2.02 13.77
C GLU A 69 2.16 2.31 12.26
N GLY A 70 3.24 2.59 11.53
CA GLY A 70 3.19 2.80 10.08
C GLY A 70 2.70 1.55 9.35
N MET A 71 3.21 0.38 9.72
CA MET A 71 2.79 -0.90 9.16
C MET A 71 1.35 -1.25 9.54
N GLU A 72 0.97 -1.08 10.81
CA GLU A 72 -0.40 -1.36 11.28
C GLU A 72 -1.44 -0.43 10.62
N ALA A 73 -1.11 0.86 10.45
CA ALA A 73 -1.96 1.80 9.72
C ALA A 73 -2.10 1.41 8.24
N THR A 74 -1.03 0.87 7.63
CA THR A 74 -1.07 0.40 6.25
C THR A 74 -1.95 -0.83 6.10
N ILE A 75 -1.88 -1.79 7.02
CA ILE A 75 -2.80 -2.96 7.04
C ILE A 75 -4.26 -2.52 7.11
N GLN A 76 -4.60 -1.54 7.96
CA GLN A 76 -5.97 -1.02 8.05
C GLN A 76 -6.44 -0.44 6.71
N VAL A 77 -5.55 0.30 6.04
CA VAL A 77 -5.81 0.87 4.71
C VAL A 77 -6.03 -0.24 3.68
N GLU A 78 -5.14 -1.23 3.57
CA GLU A 78 -5.27 -2.33 2.61
C GLU A 78 -6.51 -3.18 2.88
N THR A 79 -6.83 -3.46 4.14
CA THR A 79 -8.05 -4.20 4.52
C THR A 79 -9.30 -3.45 4.07
N SER A 80 -9.34 -2.12 4.26
CA SER A 80 -10.45 -1.29 3.80
C SER A 80 -10.57 -1.29 2.27
N GLN A 81 -9.45 -1.34 1.55
CA GLN A 81 -9.44 -1.38 0.09
C GLN A 81 -9.91 -2.75 -0.44
N THR A 82 -9.41 -3.84 0.14
CA THR A 82 -9.84 -5.21 -0.17
C THR A 82 -11.35 -5.36 0.02
N LYS A 83 -11.90 -4.78 1.09
CA LYS A 83 -13.36 -4.74 1.32
C LYS A 83 -14.07 -3.97 0.22
N ALA A 84 -13.60 -2.78 -0.13
CA ALA A 84 -14.22 -1.96 -1.18
C ALA A 84 -14.21 -2.66 -2.55
N ILE A 85 -13.12 -3.36 -2.90
CA ILE A 85 -13.03 -4.14 -4.14
C ILE A 85 -14.04 -5.30 -4.11
N SER A 86 -14.12 -6.03 -3.00
CA SER A 86 -15.11 -7.11 -2.83
C SER A 86 -16.54 -6.61 -2.97
N ASP A 87 -16.86 -5.47 -2.35
CA ASP A 87 -18.18 -4.85 -2.44
C ASP A 87 -18.51 -4.41 -3.89
N LEU A 88 -17.51 -3.93 -4.64
CA LEU A 88 -17.65 -3.59 -6.07
C LEU A 88 -17.86 -4.83 -6.95
N ILE A 89 -17.21 -5.95 -6.65
CA ILE A 89 -17.42 -7.22 -7.37
C ILE A 89 -18.84 -7.72 -7.13
N ALA A 90 -19.30 -7.74 -5.88
CA ALA A 90 -20.68 -8.12 -5.56
C ALA A 90 -21.71 -7.23 -6.28
N LEU A 91 -21.42 -5.94 -6.43
CA LEU A 91 -22.23 -5.02 -7.22
C LEU A 91 -22.20 -5.36 -8.72
N ALA A 92 -21.01 -5.62 -9.28
CA ALA A 92 -20.84 -5.99 -10.68
C ALA A 92 -21.61 -7.26 -11.02
N ASP A 93 -21.51 -8.29 -10.16
CA ASP A 93 -22.21 -9.55 -10.34
C ASP A 93 -23.74 -9.36 -10.25
N ARG A 94 -24.23 -8.52 -9.34
CA ARG A 94 -25.66 -8.20 -9.23
C ARG A 94 -26.24 -7.56 -10.50
N VAL A 95 -25.44 -6.77 -11.21
CA VAL A 95 -25.85 -6.14 -12.48
C VAL A 95 -25.40 -6.93 -13.72
N ASN A 96 -24.85 -8.14 -13.53
CA ASN A 96 -24.29 -9.00 -14.57
C ASN A 96 -23.19 -8.34 -15.43
N ASP A 97 -22.38 -7.45 -14.84
CA ASP A 97 -21.21 -6.85 -15.51
C ASP A 97 -19.98 -7.74 -15.34
N HIS A 98 -19.92 -8.80 -16.15
CA HIS A 98 -18.83 -9.78 -16.10
C HIS A 98 -17.47 -9.18 -16.45
N ASP A 99 -17.42 -8.15 -17.30
CA ASP A 99 -16.16 -7.50 -17.67
C ASP A 99 -15.61 -6.65 -16.54
N PHE A 100 -16.47 -6.01 -15.74
CA PHE A 100 -16.04 -5.27 -14.56
C PHE A 100 -15.65 -6.21 -13.42
N SER A 101 -16.41 -7.28 -13.19
CA SER A 101 -16.06 -8.33 -12.23
C SER A 101 -14.69 -8.94 -12.53
N ARG A 102 -14.40 -9.26 -13.80
CA ARG A 102 -13.08 -9.74 -14.24
C ARG A 102 -11.98 -8.70 -14.04
N PHE A 103 -12.23 -7.43 -14.36
CA PHE A 103 -11.26 -6.35 -14.14
C PHE A 103 -10.88 -6.22 -12.66
N LEU A 104 -11.86 -6.25 -11.77
CA LEU A 104 -11.65 -6.13 -10.32
C LEU A 104 -10.93 -7.35 -9.73
N SER A 105 -11.22 -8.55 -10.24
CA SER A 105 -10.64 -9.81 -9.75
C SER A 105 -9.11 -9.83 -9.84
N ASN A 106 -8.52 -9.11 -10.81
CA ASN A 106 -7.06 -8.99 -10.94
C ASN A 106 -6.38 -8.38 -9.71
N PHE A 107 -7.09 -7.52 -8.97
CA PHE A 107 -6.53 -6.81 -7.81
C PHE A 107 -6.68 -7.60 -6.50
N LEU A 108 -7.63 -8.54 -6.41
CA LEU A 108 -7.86 -9.31 -5.17
C LEU A 108 -6.67 -10.20 -4.81
N ASN A 109 -6.07 -10.85 -5.80
CA ASN A 109 -4.93 -11.73 -5.56
C ASN A 109 -3.70 -10.94 -5.05
N GLU A 110 -3.43 -9.78 -5.65
CA GLU A 110 -2.35 -8.88 -5.23
C GLU A 110 -2.57 -8.42 -3.78
N GLN A 111 -3.80 -8.06 -3.42
CA GLN A 111 -4.16 -7.61 -2.07
C GLN A 111 -3.95 -8.68 -0.98
N VAL A 112 -4.21 -9.96 -1.28
CA VAL A 112 -3.96 -11.05 -0.32
C VAL A 112 -2.46 -11.22 -0.06
N ILE A 113 -1.63 -11.10 -1.10
CA ILE A 113 -0.17 -11.19 -1.00
C ILE A 113 0.36 -10.00 -0.18
N ASP A 114 -0.09 -8.79 -0.49
CA ASP A 114 0.29 -7.57 0.22
C ASP A 114 -0.05 -7.61 1.71
N LEU A 115 -1.26 -8.05 2.06
CA LEU A 115 -1.69 -8.17 3.45
C LEU A 115 -0.84 -9.18 4.22
N LYS A 116 -0.42 -10.27 3.57
CA LYS A 116 0.47 -11.26 4.17
C LYS A 116 1.87 -10.68 4.43
N GLU A 117 2.43 -9.99 3.45
CA GLU A 117 3.73 -9.32 3.57
C GLU A 117 3.72 -8.29 4.72
N LEU A 118 2.69 -7.43 4.77
CA LEU A 118 2.54 -6.46 5.86
C LEU A 118 2.37 -7.13 7.22
N ALA A 119 1.62 -8.22 7.32
CA ALA A 119 1.45 -8.96 8.57
C ALA A 119 2.76 -9.60 9.06
N ASP A 120 3.62 -10.06 8.13
CA ASP A 120 4.95 -10.56 8.45
C ASP A 120 5.85 -9.43 8.98
N HIS A 121 5.85 -8.26 8.33
CA HIS A 121 6.57 -7.09 8.81
C HIS A 121 6.15 -6.69 10.22
N VAL A 122 4.84 -6.62 10.50
CA VAL A 122 4.33 -6.32 11.86
C VAL A 122 4.81 -7.34 12.88
N THR A 123 4.78 -8.62 12.53
CA THR A 123 5.21 -9.71 13.44
C THR A 123 6.70 -9.62 13.74
N GLN A 124 7.52 -9.33 12.72
CA GLN A 124 8.96 -9.16 12.89
C GLN A 124 9.30 -7.90 13.69
N LEU A 125 8.61 -6.78 13.44
CA LEU A 125 8.81 -5.54 14.19
C LEU A 125 8.47 -5.70 15.68
N LYS A 126 7.38 -6.41 15.99
CA LYS A 126 7.04 -6.77 17.37
C LYS A 126 8.11 -7.65 18.03
N ARG A 127 8.82 -8.48 17.25
CA ARG A 127 9.88 -9.37 17.75
C ARG A 127 11.20 -8.65 18.01
N VAL A 128 11.61 -7.75 17.11
CA VAL A 128 12.89 -7.03 17.24
C VAL A 128 12.82 -5.89 18.27
N GLY A 129 11.63 -5.33 18.50
CA GLY A 129 11.41 -4.25 19.45
C GLY A 129 11.99 -2.90 18.99
N PRO A 130 11.75 -1.82 19.76
CA PRO A 130 12.13 -0.47 19.38
C PRO A 130 13.64 -0.21 19.44
N GLY A 131 14.09 0.87 18.78
CA GLY A 131 15.47 1.34 18.87
C GLY A 131 16.41 0.54 17.98
N ILE A 132 17.33 -0.24 18.55
CA ILE A 132 18.31 -1.01 17.76
C ILE A 132 17.63 -2.05 16.87
N GLY A 133 16.51 -2.62 17.31
CA GLY A 133 15.74 -3.60 16.55
C GLY A 133 15.18 -2.99 15.26
N GLU A 134 14.52 -1.83 15.35
CA GLU A 134 14.02 -1.07 14.21
C GLU A 134 15.13 -0.63 13.25
N TYR A 135 16.27 -0.20 13.79
CA TYR A 135 17.43 0.19 12.97
C TYR A 135 18.00 -1.00 12.17
N LEU A 136 18.17 -2.16 12.81
CA LEU A 136 18.62 -3.37 12.13
C LEU A 136 17.59 -3.87 11.11
N TYR A 137 16.30 -3.71 11.42
CA TYR A 137 15.21 -4.06 10.52
C TYR A 137 15.20 -3.21 9.24
N ASP A 138 15.29 -1.89 9.40
CA ASP A 138 15.39 -0.92 8.31
C ASP A 138 16.55 -1.27 7.37
N ARG A 139 17.71 -1.59 7.96
CA ARG A 139 18.94 -1.91 7.23
C ARG A 139 18.89 -3.21 6.47
N ASN A 140 18.35 -4.27 7.08
CA ASN A 140 18.51 -5.63 6.56
C ASN A 140 17.25 -6.12 5.83
N SER A 141 16.07 -5.88 6.40
CA SER A 141 14.82 -6.46 5.90
C SER A 141 14.12 -5.59 4.87
N LEU A 142 14.39 -4.28 4.84
CA LEU A 142 13.75 -3.35 3.91
C LEU A 142 14.68 -2.89 2.78
N ASN A 143 16.00 -2.87 2.97
CA ASN A 143 16.94 -2.57 1.87
C ASN A 143 17.10 -3.71 0.86
N GLU A 144 16.93 -4.98 1.26
CA GLU A 144 16.98 -6.11 0.30
C GLU A 144 15.88 -6.00 -0.77
N SER A 145 14.73 -5.41 -0.43
CA SER A 145 13.62 -5.20 -1.37
C SER A 145 13.97 -4.31 -2.57
N TYR A 146 15.00 -3.47 -2.46
CA TYR A 146 15.50 -2.62 -3.56
C TYR A 146 16.29 -3.42 -4.59
N PHE A 147 16.99 -4.49 -4.17
CA PHE A 147 17.83 -5.31 -5.07
C PHE A 147 17.08 -6.51 -5.64
N ASP A 148 16.19 -7.15 -4.87
CA ASP A 148 15.42 -8.33 -5.32
C ASP A 148 14.32 -7.99 -6.34
N LYS A 149 13.85 -6.74 -6.41
CA LYS A 149 12.86 -6.29 -7.40
C LYS A 149 13.46 -6.03 -8.79
N ILE A 150 14.77 -5.85 -8.90
CA ILE A 150 15.46 -5.80 -10.20
C ILE A 150 15.42 -7.18 -10.88
N ASP A 151 15.52 -8.27 -10.12
CA ASP A 151 15.50 -9.64 -10.63
C ASP A 151 14.08 -10.21 -10.89
N ARG A 152 13.02 -9.56 -10.39
CA ARG A 152 11.63 -9.95 -10.72
C ARG A 152 11.09 -9.32 -12.01
N ASN A 153 11.75 -8.28 -12.53
CA ASN A 153 11.40 -7.63 -13.81
C ASN A 153 12.25 -8.15 -15.00
N SER A 154 13.06 -9.20 -14.80
CA SER A 154 13.93 -9.80 -15.83
C SER A 154 13.34 -11.07 -16.48
N TYR A 155 12.06 -11.37 -16.29
CA TYR A 155 11.32 -12.44 -16.99
C TYR A 155 9.95 -11.99 -17.49
#